data_AF-A0AAE5GVF4-F1
#
_entry.id   AF-A0AAE5GVF4-F1
#
_cell.length_a   1.000
_cell.length_b   1.000
_cell.length_c   1.000
_cell.angle_alpha   90.00
_cell.angle_beta   90.00
_cell.angle_gamma   90.00
#
_symmetry.space_group_name_H-M   'P 1'
#
loop_
_entity.id
_entity.type
_entity.pdbx_description
1 polymer ?
#
loop_
_entity_poly.entity_id
_entity_poly.type
_entity_poly.pdbx_seq_one_letter_code
_entity_poly.pdbx_strand_id
1 'polypeptide(L)'
;MFDIGFWELVLISVVGLVVLGPERLPHAIRSVSKFVGAAKNMANSVKDELSHELKVQELQENLRKAEKMGMEDLSPELKSSVEQLKQAAQDVQRPYASKSESATNSAEAANETVEPAQNANDSVGVVESLNTQSAPQADKKAE
;
A
#
# COMPACT_ATOMS: atom_id res chain seq x y z
N MET A 1 -6.99 -15.55 -8.16
CA MET A 1 -7.56 -15.13 -9.47
C MET A 1 -8.22 -13.77 -9.30
N PHE A 2 -7.40 -12.74 -9.20
CA PHE A 2 -7.82 -11.35 -9.34
C PHE A 2 -6.85 -10.72 -10.32
N ASP A 3 -6.81 -11.28 -11.52
CA ASP A 3 -6.00 -10.78 -12.64
C ASP A 3 -6.68 -9.54 -13.23
N ILE A 4 -7.07 -8.59 -12.37
CA ILE A 4 -7.66 -7.31 -12.76
C ILE A 4 -6.50 -6.36 -13.05
N GLY A 5 -6.27 -6.12 -14.34
CA GLY A 5 -5.32 -5.15 -14.84
C GLY A 5 -5.83 -3.72 -14.69
N PHE A 6 -4.91 -2.76 -14.86
CA PHE A 6 -5.24 -1.33 -14.87
C PHE A 6 -6.34 -1.00 -15.89
N TRP A 7 -6.27 -1.61 -17.09
CA TRP A 7 -7.26 -1.41 -18.14
C TRP A 7 -8.67 -1.86 -17.75
N GLU A 8 -8.79 -2.96 -17.00
CA GLU A 8 -10.09 -3.46 -16.53
C GLU A 8 -10.68 -2.55 -15.46
N LEU A 9 -9.86 -2.00 -14.55
CA LEU A 9 -10.32 -1.00 -13.58
C LEU A 9 -10.86 0.26 -14.24
N VAL A 10 -10.19 0.75 -15.29
CA VAL A 10 -10.66 1.91 -16.06
C VAL A 10 -12.00 1.59 -16.72
N LEU A 11 -12.15 0.43 -17.35
CA LEU A 11 -13.40 0.01 -17.99
C LEU A 11 -14.55 -0.09 -16.98
N ILE A 12 -14.32 -0.72 -15.81
CA ILE A 12 -15.31 -0.80 -14.72
C ILE A 12 -15.66 0.59 -14.20
N SER A 13 -14.67 1.50 -14.08
CA SER A 13 -14.91 2.88 -13.66
C SER A 13 -15.84 3.60 -14.64
N VAL A 14 -15.56 3.52 -15.95
CA VAL A 14 -16.41 4.12 -16.98
C VAL A 14 -17.83 3.55 -16.94
N VAL A 15 -17.98 2.22 -16.89
CA VAL A 15 -19.29 1.57 -16.78
C VAL A 15 -20.02 2.00 -15.51
N GLY A 16 -19.32 2.06 -14.38
CA GLY A 16 -19.87 2.55 -13.12
C GLY A 16 -20.35 3.99 -13.20
N LEU A 17 -19.61 4.87 -13.86
CA LEU A 17 -20.01 6.27 -14.07
C LEU A 17 -21.24 6.38 -14.98
N VAL A 18 -21.39 5.52 -15.98
CA VAL A 18 -22.56 5.54 -16.88
C VAL A 18 -23.80 4.98 -16.20
N VAL A 19 -23.68 3.85 -15.50
CA VAL A 19 -24.82 3.16 -14.89
C VAL A 19 -25.32 3.88 -13.65
N LEU A 20 -24.40 4.23 -12.74
CA LEU A 20 -24.74 4.84 -11.46
C LEU A 20 -24.74 6.38 -11.56
N GLY A 21 -23.97 6.95 -12.48
CA GLY A 21 -23.77 8.39 -12.60
C GLY A 21 -22.50 8.86 -11.87
N PRO A 22 -21.80 9.88 -12.40
CA PRO A 22 -20.57 10.40 -11.81
C PRO A 22 -20.75 11.00 -10.42
N GLU A 23 -21.95 11.50 -10.11
CA GLU A 23 -22.24 12.10 -8.79
C GLU A 23 -22.51 11.06 -7.71
N ARG A 24 -22.99 9.86 -8.08
CA ARG A 24 -23.49 8.86 -7.13
C ARG A 24 -22.44 7.82 -6.75
N LEU A 25 -21.54 7.49 -7.69
CA LEU A 25 -20.40 6.60 -7.44
C LEU A 25 -19.52 7.04 -6.23
N PRO A 26 -19.05 8.30 -6.13
CA PRO A 26 -18.24 8.72 -4.98
C PRO A 26 -19.03 8.66 -3.67
N HIS A 27 -20.34 8.91 -3.70
CA HIS A 27 -21.20 8.77 -2.54
C HIS A 27 -21.33 7.31 -2.08
N ALA A 28 -21.50 6.37 -3.03
CA ALA A 28 -21.58 4.93 -2.75
C ALA A 28 -20.27 4.39 -2.15
N ILE A 29 -19.11 4.73 -2.73
CA ILE A 29 -17.80 4.37 -2.18
C ILE A 29 -17.66 4.90 -0.76
N ARG A 30 -18.09 6.14 -0.49
CA ARG A 30 -18.00 6.73 0.85
C ARG A 30 -18.84 5.96 1.86
N SER A 31 -20.03 5.50 1.48
CA SER A 31 -20.89 4.68 2.36
C SER A 31 -20.27 3.30 2.63
N VAL A 32 -19.84 2.60 1.59
CA VAL A 32 -19.23 1.27 1.71
C VAL A 32 -17.93 1.33 2.50
N SER A 33 -17.06 2.31 2.21
CA SER A 33 -15.79 2.48 2.91
C SER A 33 -15.98 2.81 4.39
N LYS A 34 -17.00 3.58 4.76
CA LYS A 34 -17.34 3.81 6.18
C LYS A 34 -17.76 2.52 6.88
N PHE A 35 -18.57 1.68 6.22
CA PHE A 35 -18.99 0.39 6.78
C PHE A 35 -17.80 -0.57 6.95
N VAL A 36 -16.99 -0.73 5.90
CA VAL A 36 -15.77 -1.56 5.94
C VAL A 36 -14.79 -1.02 6.98
N GLY A 37 -14.61 0.29 7.07
CA GLY A 37 -13.77 0.94 8.07
C GLY A 37 -14.26 0.71 9.50
N ALA A 38 -15.57 0.81 9.73
CA ALA A 38 -16.17 0.52 11.04
C ALA A 38 -15.97 -0.94 11.44
N ALA A 39 -16.20 -1.89 10.53
CA ALA A 39 -15.98 -3.31 10.78
C ALA A 39 -14.49 -3.61 11.08
N LYS A 40 -13.58 -3.04 10.30
CA LYS A 40 -12.13 -3.18 10.51
C LYS A 40 -11.70 -2.59 11.85
N ASN A 41 -12.22 -1.42 12.23
CA ASN A 41 -11.92 -0.80 13.51
C ASN A 41 -12.44 -1.65 14.68
N MET A 42 -13.67 -2.17 14.59
CA MET A 42 -14.22 -3.08 15.60
C MET A 42 -13.38 -4.34 15.74
N ALA A 43 -12.96 -4.96 14.63
CA ALA A 43 -12.07 -6.11 14.66
C ALA A 43 -10.72 -5.81 15.31
N ASN A 44 -10.16 -4.61 15.05
CA ASN A 44 -8.93 -4.15 15.68
C ASN A 44 -9.11 -3.91 17.19
N SER A 45 -10.19 -3.23 17.62
CA SER A 45 -10.47 -3.00 19.04
C SER A 45 -10.61 -4.31 19.81
N VAL A 46 -11.36 -5.26 19.26
CA VAL A 46 -11.51 -6.60 19.84
C VAL A 46 -10.15 -7.30 19.93
N LYS A 47 -9.34 -7.25 18.86
CA LYS A 47 -7.99 -7.82 18.85
C LYS A 47 -7.08 -7.16 19.90
N ASP A 48 -7.16 -5.85 20.07
CA ASP A 48 -6.34 -5.09 21.01
C ASP A 48 -6.72 -5.42 22.46
N GLU A 49 -8.01 -5.51 22.78
CA GLU A 49 -8.52 -5.97 24.08
C GLU A 49 -8.09 -7.43 24.38
N LEU A 50 -8.23 -8.34 23.40
CA LEU A 50 -7.80 -9.74 23.51
C LEU A 50 -6.28 -9.92 23.62
N SER A 51 -5.51 -8.98 23.07
CA SER A 51 -4.03 -8.96 23.14
C SER A 51 -3.55 -8.39 24.47
N HIS A 52 -4.31 -7.48 25.08
CA HIS A 52 -4.00 -6.88 26.37
C HIS A 52 -4.37 -7.82 27.54
N GLU A 53 -5.36 -8.70 27.35
CA GLU A 53 -5.84 -9.66 28.35
C GLU A 53 -5.76 -11.12 27.83
N LEU A 54 -4.56 -11.70 27.77
CA LEU A 54 -4.31 -13.16 27.85
C LEU A 54 -5.17 -14.14 26.99
N LYS A 55 -5.63 -13.80 25.77
CA LYS A 55 -6.46 -14.74 24.97
C LYS A 55 -6.12 -14.91 23.49
N VAL A 56 -4.97 -14.41 23.03
CA VAL A 56 -4.49 -14.62 21.65
C VAL A 56 -4.21 -16.10 21.36
N GLN A 57 -3.74 -16.86 22.35
CA GLN A 57 -3.43 -18.29 22.18
C GLN A 57 -4.71 -19.13 21.99
N GLU A 58 -5.77 -18.89 22.78
CA GLU A 58 -7.01 -19.65 22.67
C GLU A 58 -7.74 -19.38 21.35
N LEU A 59 -7.74 -18.14 20.84
CA LEU A 59 -8.34 -17.85 19.54
C LEU A 59 -7.50 -18.35 18.38
N GLN A 60 -6.16 -18.27 18.45
CA GLN A 60 -5.30 -18.93 17.46
C GLN A 60 -5.52 -20.44 17.47
N GLU A 61 -5.71 -21.06 18.63
CA GLU A 61 -5.99 -22.49 18.73
C GLU A 61 -7.37 -22.83 18.16
N ASN A 62 -8.41 -22.02 18.43
CA ASN A 62 -9.74 -22.20 17.85
C ASN A 62 -9.73 -21.97 16.33
N LEU A 63 -9.02 -20.95 15.81
CA LEU A 63 -8.85 -20.73 14.37
C LEU A 63 -8.06 -21.88 13.72
N ARG A 64 -6.97 -22.32 14.35
CA ARG A 64 -6.16 -23.44 13.87
C ARG A 64 -6.94 -24.76 13.93
N LYS A 65 -7.83 -24.93 14.90
CA LYS A 65 -8.73 -26.09 15.01
C LYS A 65 -9.84 -26.04 13.97
N ALA A 66 -10.42 -24.87 13.71
CA ALA A 66 -11.40 -24.67 12.64
C ALA A 66 -10.78 -24.88 11.25
N GLU A 67 -9.56 -24.38 11.04
CA GLU A 67 -8.78 -24.61 9.82
C GLU A 67 -8.45 -26.10 9.65
N LYS A 68 -7.98 -26.78 10.71
CA LYS A 68 -7.72 -28.22 10.68
C LYS A 68 -8.98 -29.04 10.41
N MET A 69 -10.08 -28.72 11.08
CA MET A 69 -11.37 -29.40 10.87
C MET A 69 -11.84 -29.19 9.42
N GLY A 70 -11.74 -27.96 8.91
CA GLY A 70 -11.95 -27.64 7.51
C GLY A 70 -11.09 -28.52 6.61
N MET A 71 -9.77 -28.52 6.80
CA MET A 71 -8.76 -29.31 6.06
C MET A 71 -8.96 -30.83 6.14
N GLU A 72 -9.51 -31.35 7.24
CA GLU A 72 -9.75 -32.78 7.43
C GLU A 72 -10.89 -33.27 6.53
N ASP A 73 -11.93 -32.45 6.37
CA ASP A 73 -13.11 -32.69 5.55
C ASP A 73 -12.91 -32.44 4.03
N LEU A 74 -11.76 -31.89 3.60
CA LEU A 74 -11.48 -31.74 2.16
C LEU A 74 -11.13 -33.09 1.49
N SER A 75 -11.62 -33.29 0.26
CA SER A 75 -11.22 -34.41 -0.60
C SER A 75 -9.70 -34.41 -0.87
N PRO A 76 -9.06 -35.57 -1.10
CA PRO A 76 -7.59 -35.69 -1.22
C PRO A 76 -6.99 -34.79 -2.30
N GLU A 77 -7.74 -34.47 -3.34
CA GLU A 77 -7.35 -33.58 -4.44
C GLU A 77 -7.25 -32.10 -4.01
N LEU A 78 -8.09 -31.65 -3.07
CA LEU A 78 -8.00 -30.29 -2.56
C LEU A 78 -6.88 -30.15 -1.51
N LYS A 79 -6.59 -31.21 -0.74
CA LYS A 79 -5.45 -31.21 0.21
C LYS A 79 -4.12 -31.02 -0.52
N SER A 80 -3.91 -31.73 -1.63
CA SER A 80 -2.69 -31.58 -2.45
C SER A 80 -2.61 -30.19 -3.09
N SER A 81 -3.73 -29.61 -3.48
CA SER A 81 -3.81 -28.26 -4.05
C SER A 81 -3.46 -27.20 -3.01
N VAL A 82 -3.96 -27.33 -1.78
CA VAL A 82 -3.64 -26.42 -0.66
C VAL A 82 -2.15 -26.51 -0.27
N GLU A 83 -1.56 -27.70 -0.25
CA GLU A 83 -0.13 -27.86 0.05
C GLU A 83 0.76 -27.24 -1.03
N GLN A 84 0.42 -27.43 -2.31
CA GLN A 84 1.12 -26.76 -3.42
C GLN A 84 1.01 -25.23 -3.32
N LEU A 85 -0.16 -24.71 -2.97
CA LEU A 85 -0.37 -23.27 -2.80
C LEU A 85 0.43 -22.72 -1.62
N LYS A 86 0.50 -23.48 -0.52
CA LYS A 86 1.31 -23.15 0.66
C LYS A 86 2.81 -23.13 0.32
N GLN A 87 3.28 -24.07 -0.48
CA GLN A 87 4.67 -24.13 -0.91
C GLN A 87 5.04 -22.96 -1.84
N ALA A 88 4.18 -22.66 -2.81
CA ALA A 88 4.35 -21.51 -3.68
C ALA A 88 4.34 -20.17 -2.91
N ALA A 89 3.47 -20.03 -1.90
CA ALA A 89 3.45 -18.86 -1.03
C ALA A 89 4.74 -18.70 -0.20
N GLN A 90 5.35 -19.80 0.25
CA GLN A 90 6.63 -19.77 0.98
C GLN A 90 7.80 -19.36 0.08
N ASP A 91 7.80 -19.79 -1.18
CA ASP A 91 8.85 -19.41 -2.14
C ASP A 91 8.78 -17.91 -2.50
N VAL A 92 7.56 -17.37 -2.64
CA VAL A 92 7.35 -15.92 -2.90
C VAL A 92 7.65 -15.05 -1.68
N GLN A 93 7.69 -15.62 -0.47
CA GLN A 93 8.10 -14.91 0.75
C GLN A 93 9.63 -14.80 0.89
N ARG A 94 10.42 -15.50 0.06
CA ARG A 94 11.90 -15.52 0.09
C ARG A 94 12.65 -14.70 -1.00
N PRO A 95 12.14 -13.60 -1.58
CA PRO A 95 12.84 -12.91 -2.69
C PRO A 95 14.05 -12.06 -2.24
N TYR A 96 14.32 -11.96 -0.93
CA TYR A 96 15.45 -11.16 -0.41
C TYR A 96 16.62 -11.99 0.15
N ALA A 97 16.51 -13.31 0.29
CA ALA A 97 17.61 -14.12 0.83
C ALA A 97 18.72 -14.42 -0.21
N SER A 98 18.44 -14.29 -1.52
CA SER A 98 19.38 -14.71 -2.57
C SER A 98 20.03 -13.54 -3.34
N LYS A 99 19.66 -12.28 -3.06
CA LYS A 99 20.22 -11.11 -3.77
C LYS A 99 21.31 -10.39 -2.97
N SER A 100 22.28 -11.14 -2.44
CA SER A 100 23.50 -10.57 -1.84
C SER A 100 24.80 -11.06 -2.50
N GLU A 101 24.76 -12.00 -3.46
CA GLU A 101 25.98 -12.65 -3.98
C GLU A 101 26.35 -12.28 -5.42
N SER A 102 25.73 -11.27 -6.05
CA SER A 102 26.02 -10.92 -7.46
C SER A 102 26.29 -9.44 -7.74
N ALA A 103 26.71 -8.67 -6.74
CA ALA A 103 27.05 -7.25 -6.92
C ALA A 103 28.55 -6.93 -6.76
N THR A 104 29.46 -7.84 -7.17
CA THR A 104 30.92 -7.56 -7.07
C THR A 104 31.71 -7.62 -8.38
N ASN A 105 31.19 -8.17 -9.49
CA ASN A 105 32.05 -8.40 -10.66
C ASN A 105 31.56 -7.73 -11.97
N SER A 106 31.34 -6.41 -11.99
CA SER A 106 31.14 -5.66 -13.26
C SER A 106 31.43 -4.16 -13.13
N ALA A 107 32.57 -3.79 -12.53
CA ALA A 107 33.06 -2.42 -12.55
C ALA A 107 34.56 -2.38 -12.87
N GLU A 108 34.98 -2.94 -14.01
CA GLU A 108 36.32 -2.68 -14.54
C GLU A 108 36.36 -2.90 -16.07
N ALA A 109 36.98 -1.94 -16.79
CA ALA A 109 37.14 -1.78 -18.24
C ALA A 109 35.91 -1.22 -19.00
N ALA A 110 35.96 -0.10 -19.73
CA ALA A 110 37.08 0.57 -20.39
C ALA A 110 36.89 2.10 -20.47
N ASN A 111 38.02 2.79 -20.36
CA ASN A 111 38.25 4.22 -20.44
C ASN A 111 38.86 4.55 -21.82
N GLU A 112 38.28 5.50 -22.56
CA GLU A 112 38.89 6.36 -23.61
C GLU A 112 38.06 7.67 -23.58
N THR A 113 38.47 8.78 -22.94
CA THR A 113 39.45 9.84 -23.35
C THR A 113 39.11 10.39 -24.76
N VAL A 114 38.70 11.66 -25.00
CA VAL A 114 39.35 13.00 -24.80
C VAL A 114 38.25 14.11 -25.00
N GLU A 115 37.98 15.04 -24.06
CA GLU A 115 38.46 16.46 -23.87
C GLU A 115 37.81 17.58 -24.76
N PRO A 116 37.85 18.91 -24.42
CA PRO A 116 37.38 19.67 -23.23
C PRO A 116 36.74 21.07 -23.55
N ALA A 117 36.18 21.80 -22.55
CA ALA A 117 36.09 23.30 -22.43
C ALA A 117 34.98 23.73 -21.42
N GLN A 118 35.29 23.99 -20.14
CA GLN A 118 35.64 25.29 -19.51
C GLN A 118 34.56 26.40 -19.53
N ASN A 119 33.94 26.68 -18.36
CA ASN A 119 33.87 27.98 -17.64
C ASN A 119 32.94 27.81 -16.42
N ALA A 120 33.41 27.62 -15.18
CA ALA A 120 33.88 28.61 -14.20
C ALA A 120 32.85 29.68 -13.74
N ASN A 121 32.52 29.57 -12.44
CA ASN A 121 31.96 30.58 -11.52
C ASN A 121 30.48 30.96 -11.78
N ASP A 122 29.63 31.23 -10.80
CA ASP A 122 29.86 31.97 -9.57
C ASP A 122 28.65 31.80 -8.62
N SER A 123 28.95 31.72 -7.33
CA SER A 123 28.13 32.19 -6.20
C SER A 123 26.83 31.51 -5.79
N VAL A 124 26.97 30.82 -4.64
CA VAL A 124 25.99 30.71 -3.56
C VAL A 124 25.69 32.12 -3.00
N GLY A 125 24.40 32.46 -2.86
CA GLY A 125 23.90 33.60 -2.08
C GLY A 125 22.39 33.43 -1.89
N VAL A 126 21.96 32.90 -0.74
CA VAL A 126 21.46 33.66 0.41
C VAL A 126 20.17 34.43 0.11
N VAL A 127 19.12 33.92 0.76
CA VAL A 127 17.86 34.55 1.17
C VAL A 127 17.92 36.08 1.33
N GLU A 128 16.91 36.81 0.82
CA GLU A 128 16.18 37.83 1.60
C GLU A 128 14.93 38.35 0.84
N SER A 129 13.91 38.65 1.65
CA SER A 129 12.55 39.15 1.42
C SER A 129 12.32 40.29 0.42
N LEU A 130 11.08 40.39 -0.08
CA LEU A 130 10.26 41.62 -0.27
C LEU A 130 8.86 41.17 -0.75
N ASN A 131 7.87 40.97 0.11
CA ASN A 131 6.90 41.95 0.61
C ASN A 131 6.31 42.89 -0.47
N THR A 132 5.06 42.62 -0.88
CA THR A 132 4.19 43.53 -1.62
C THR A 132 2.77 43.51 -1.04
N GLN A 133 2.57 44.37 -0.05
CA GLN A 133 1.49 45.36 0.09
C GLN A 133 0.23 45.24 -0.80
N SER A 134 -0.93 45.03 -0.14
CA SER A 134 -2.31 45.49 -0.46
C SER A 134 -3.21 45.01 0.69
N ALA A 135 -4.05 45.75 1.40
CA ALA A 135 -4.63 47.10 1.30
C ALA A 135 -5.11 47.54 2.72
N PRO A 136 -5.38 48.84 2.96
CA PRO A 136 -5.89 49.32 4.24
C PRO A 136 -7.43 49.46 4.22
N GLN A 137 -8.12 48.98 5.24
CA GLN A 137 -9.40 49.58 5.66
C GLN A 137 -9.49 49.60 7.19
N ALA A 138 -9.53 50.83 7.72
CA ALA A 138 -10.10 51.20 9.01
C ALA A 138 -11.58 50.75 9.06
N ASP A 139 -12.18 50.39 10.19
CA ASP A 139 -12.39 51.28 11.32
C ASP A 139 -12.69 50.53 12.64
N LYS A 140 -12.57 51.28 13.74
CA LYS A 140 -12.58 50.93 15.17
C LYS A 140 -13.92 50.33 15.61
N LYS A 141 -13.97 49.25 16.41
CA LYS A 141 -13.81 49.15 17.88
C LYS A 141 -14.85 49.95 18.70
N ALA A 142 -15.78 49.19 19.30
CA ALA A 142 -16.35 49.29 20.65
C ALA A 142 -16.57 50.68 21.28
N GLU A 143 -17.84 51.01 21.50
CA GLU A 143 -18.44 51.11 22.85
C GLU A 143 -19.86 50.54 22.79
#